data_AF-A0A0B6F668-F1
#
_entry.id   AF-A0A0B6F668-F1
#
_cell.length_a   1.000
_cell.length_b   1.000
_cell.length_c   1.000
_cell.angle_alpha   90.00
_cell.angle_beta   90.00
_cell.angle_gamma   90.00
#
_symmetry.space_group_name_H-M   'P 1'
#
loop_
_entity.id
_entity.type
_entity.pdbx_description
1 polymer ?
#
loop_
_entity_poly.entity_id
_entity_poly.type
_entity_poly.pdbx_seq_one_letter_code
_entity_poly.pdbx_strand_id
1 'polypeptide(L)' 'MTPDDHREGLWDPERPEQPQRKRALPKSRVSVTLWLMIALIVVVAVAGLLV' A
#
# COMPACT_ATOMS: atom_id res chain seq x y z
N MET A 1 26.93 -31.54 -11.34
CA MET A 1 25.86 -31.43 -10.33
C MET A 1 26.51 -31.08 -9.02
N THR A 2 26.57 -29.80 -8.67
CA THR A 2 26.88 -29.39 -7.30
C THR A 2 25.68 -29.79 -6.44
N PRO A 3 25.87 -30.49 -5.31
CA PRO A 3 24.77 -30.96 -4.48
C PRO A 3 23.94 -29.76 -4.04
N ASP A 4 22.60 -29.90 -4.11
CA ASP A 4 21.61 -28.99 -3.52
C ASP A 4 22.16 -28.36 -2.24
N ASP A 5 22.44 -27.06 -2.30
CA ASP A 5 22.93 -26.30 -1.16
C ASP A 5 21.77 -26.24 -0.17
N HIS A 6 21.75 -27.13 0.84
CA HIS A 6 20.68 -27.27 1.85
C HIS A 6 20.36 -25.98 2.65
N ARG A 7 21.00 -24.85 2.29
CA ARG A 7 20.87 -23.53 2.88
C ARG A 7 19.88 -22.62 2.14
N GLU A 8 19.17 -23.09 1.10
CA GLU A 8 18.26 -22.25 0.30
C GLU A 8 17.06 -21.66 1.09
N GLY A 9 16.82 -22.11 2.32
CA GLY A 9 15.80 -21.57 3.23
C GLY A 9 16.35 -20.88 4.50
N LEU A 10 17.67 -20.88 4.71
CA LEU A 10 18.25 -20.25 5.90
C LEU A 10 18.34 -18.75 5.66
N TRP A 11 17.55 -17.98 6.41
CA TRP A 11 17.68 -16.52 6.41
C TRP A 11 19.09 -16.15 6.88
N ASP A 12 19.81 -15.43 6.03
CA ASP A 12 21.20 -15.07 6.24
C ASP A 12 21.29 -13.55 6.52
N PRO A 13 21.66 -13.15 7.76
CA PRO A 13 21.70 -11.74 8.18
C PRO A 13 22.78 -10.93 7.45
N GLU A 14 23.78 -11.59 6.87
CA GLU A 14 24.87 -10.93 6.12
C GLU A 14 24.50 -10.68 4.65
N ARG A 15 23.31 -11.13 4.21
CA ARG A 15 22.83 -10.78 2.87
C ARG A 15 22.50 -9.29 2.87
N PRO A 16 23.08 -8.50 1.95
CA PRO A 16 22.66 -7.12 1.79
C PRO A 16 21.16 -7.14 1.48
N GLU A 17 20.38 -6.55 2.39
CA GLU A 17 18.93 -6.37 2.27
C GLU A 17 18.64 -5.85 0.86
N GLN A 18 18.20 -6.73 -0.05
CA GLN A 18 17.77 -6.28 -1.37
C GLN A 18 16.72 -5.20 -1.12
N PRO A 19 16.79 -4.03 -1.79
CA PRO A 19 15.88 -2.94 -1.54
C PRO A 19 14.47 -3.50 -1.66
N GLN A 20 13.80 -3.65 -0.51
CA GLN A 20 12.53 -4.36 -0.41
C GLN A 20 11.66 -3.80 -1.51
N ARG A 21 11.38 -4.66 -2.51
CA ARG A 21 10.61 -4.29 -3.69
C ARG A 21 9.28 -3.85 -3.13
N LYS A 22 9.11 -2.53 -2.95
CA LYS A 22 7.99 -1.94 -2.21
C LYS A 22 6.75 -2.56 -2.83
N ARG A 23 6.12 -3.49 -2.10
CA ARG A 23 4.93 -4.18 -2.59
C ARG A 23 3.93 -3.07 -2.80
N ALA A 24 3.77 -2.66 -4.05
CA ALA A 24 2.86 -1.60 -4.41
C ALA A 24 1.49 -2.13 -4.00
N LEU A 25 0.96 -1.58 -2.90
CA LEU A 25 -0.41 -1.88 -2.50
C LEU A 25 -1.28 -1.57 -3.73
N PRO A 26 -2.10 -2.52 -4.20
CA PRO A 26 -2.94 -2.28 -5.35
C PRO A 26 -3.70 -0.98 -5.13
N LYS A 27 -3.68 -0.09 -6.14
CA LYS A 27 -4.30 1.24 -6.07
C LYS A 27 -5.75 1.07 -5.67
N SER A 28 -6.04 1.25 -4.38
CA SER A 28 -7.31 0.84 -3.81
C SER A 28 -8.40 1.76 -4.31
N ARG A 29 -9.46 1.19 -4.90
CA ARG A 29 -10.66 1.94 -5.28
C ARG A 29 -11.35 2.57 -4.07
N VAL A 30 -11.06 2.07 -2.87
CA VAL A 30 -11.53 2.61 -1.59
C VAL A 30 -11.07 4.05 -1.40
N SER A 31 -9.85 4.41 -1.84
CA SER A 31 -9.38 5.80 -1.74
C SER A 31 -10.28 6.75 -2.53
N VAL A 32 -10.70 6.37 -3.74
CA VAL A 32 -11.57 7.21 -4.58
C VAL A 32 -12.93 7.40 -3.93
N THR A 33 -13.54 6.31 -3.45
CA THR A 33 -14.84 6.36 -2.76
C THR A 33 -14.78 7.22 -1.49
N LEU A 34 -13.69 7.11 -0.73
CA LEU A 34 -13.48 7.93 0.47
C LEU A 34 -13.40 9.42 0.13
N TRP A 35 -12.62 9.78 -0.89
CA TRP A 35 -12.52 11.16 -1.36
C TRP A 35 -13.88 11.71 -1.84
N LEU A 36 -14.67 10.90 -2.54
CA LEU A 36 -16.03 11.27 -2.97
C LEU A 36 -16.97 11.53 -1.79
N MET A 37 -16.96 10.66 -0.78
CA MET A 37 -17.80 10.83 0.42
C MET A 37 -17.45 12.12 1.16
N ILE A 38 -16.15 12.41 1.34
CA ILE A 38 -15.68 13.64 1.97
C ILE A 38 -16.11 14.87 1.18
N ALA A 39 -15.89 14.88 -0.14
CA ALA A 39 -16.28 16.00 -1.00
C ALA A 39 -17.79 16.28 -0.92
N LEU A 40 -18.61 15.23 -0.94
CA LEU A 40 -20.06 15.34 -0.81
C LEU A 40 -20.46 16.01 0.51
N ILE A 41 -19.87 15.58 1.63
CA ILE A 41 -20.14 16.15 2.96
C ILE A 41 -19.76 17.64 3.00
N VAL A 42 -18.60 18.01 2.45
CA VAL A 42 -18.16 19.41 2.41
C VAL A 42 -19.12 20.28 1.60
N VAL A 43 -19.57 19.81 0.43
CA VAL A 43 -20.53 20.54 -0.40
C VAL A 43 -21.84 20.80 0.35
N VAL A 44 -22.39 19.76 1.00
CA VAL A 44 -23.63 19.89 1.79
C VAL A 44 -23.45 20.84 2.97
N ALA A 45 -22.32 20.76 3.68
CA ALA A 45 -22.03 21.63 4.82
C ALA A 45 -21.90 23.10 4.39
N VAL A 46 -21.23 23.38 3.28
CA VAL A 46 -21.09 24.74 2.75
C VAL A 46 -22.42 25.26 2.24
N ALA A 47 -23.19 24.46 1.50
CA ALA A 47 -24.52 24.84 1.03
C ALA A 47 -25.46 25.16 2.20
N GLY A 48 -25.45 24.34 3.25
CA GLY A 48 -26.25 24.57 4.46
C GLY A 48 -25.75 25.75 5.31
N LEU A 49 -24.48 26.13 5.22
CA LEU A 49 -23.94 27.33 5.89
C LEU A 49 -24.30 28.63 5.14
N LEU A 50 -24.43 28.55 3.81
CA LEU A 50 -24.71 29.70 2.95
C LEU A 50 -26.21 30.02 2.80
N VAL A 51 -27.09 29.11 3.24
CA VAL A 51 -28.56 29.26 3.27
C VAL A 51 -29.01 29.71 4.64
#